data_AF-A0A8C6XHE0-F1
#
_entry.id   AF-A0A8C6XHE0-F1
#
_cell.length_a   1.000
_cell.length_b   1.000
_cell.length_c   1.000
_cell.angle_alpha   90.00
_cell.angle_beta   90.00
_cell.angle_gamma   90.00
#
_symmetry.space_group_name_H-M   'P 1'
#
loop_
_entity.id
_entity.type
_entity.pdbx_description
1 polymer ?
#
loop_
_entity_poly.entity_id
_entity_poly.type
_entity_poly.pdbx_seq_one_letter_code
_entity_poly.pdbx_strand_id
1 'polypeptide(L)'
;MESKLSLVQVYSIPSPNGDYIQQTVTVDNEKKVAIIHIHGGACSSETIFDYKHGYIAMRIFSQFACFVMKMEKHYFLEIEEIGRLMMRRMLSGKNLWVKYEPANSFFGDIKEWLIFGKPIEHLCRHIPVYKFIYLYQI
;
A
#
# COMPACT_ATOMS: atom_id res chain seq x y z
N MET A 1 -18.38 14.81 -22.70
CA MET A 1 -17.38 15.26 -21.73
C MET A 1 -16.51 14.08 -21.38
N GLU A 2 -15.59 13.73 -22.28
CA GLU A 2 -14.66 12.62 -22.13
C GLU A 2 -13.25 13.20 -22.12
N SER A 3 -12.57 13.10 -20.98
CA SER A 3 -11.15 12.80 -20.88
C SER A 3 -10.74 12.82 -19.40
N LYS A 4 -10.17 11.71 -18.92
CA LYS A 4 -9.29 11.68 -17.74
C LYS A 4 -8.56 10.34 -17.79
N LEU A 5 -7.28 10.38 -18.15
CA LEU A 5 -6.46 9.22 -18.49
C LEU A 5 -6.08 8.43 -17.21
N SER A 6 -7.04 7.69 -16.66
CA SER A 6 -6.77 6.60 -15.72
C SER A 6 -6.56 5.32 -16.53
N LEU A 7 -5.36 4.74 -16.46
CA LEU A 7 -5.08 3.45 -17.07
C LEU A 7 -5.45 2.34 -16.08
N VAL A 8 -6.28 1.39 -16.51
CA VAL A 8 -6.63 0.21 -15.73
C VAL A 8 -6.09 -1.02 -16.44
N GLN A 9 -5.34 -1.85 -15.72
CA GLN A 9 -4.82 -3.13 -16.19
C GLN A 9 -5.21 -4.23 -15.21
N VAL A 10 -5.60 -5.38 -15.74
CA VAL A 10 -6.03 -6.54 -14.95
C VAL A 10 -5.11 -7.71 -15.28
N TYR A 11 -4.58 -8.35 -14.23
CA TYR A 11 -3.65 -9.45 -14.31
C TYR A 11 -4.21 -10.67 -13.57
N SER A 12 -3.87 -11.85 -14.05
CA SER A 12 -4.08 -13.11 -13.35
C SER A 12 -2.73 -13.59 -12.85
N ILE A 13 -2.54 -13.65 -11.52
CA ILE A 13 -1.26 -14.04 -10.91
C ILE A 13 -1.41 -15.36 -10.16
N PRO A 14 -0.41 -16.26 -10.22
CA PRO A 14 -0.49 -17.54 -9.52
C PRO A 14 -0.44 -17.34 -8.00
N SER A 15 -1.32 -18.07 -7.31
CA SER A 15 -1.40 -18.18 -5.85
C SER A 15 -0.48 -19.28 -5.34
N PRO A 16 0.04 -19.20 -4.11
CA PRO A 16 0.76 -20.31 -3.47
C PRO A 16 0.00 -21.64 -3.42
N ASN A 17 -1.33 -21.61 -3.48
CA ASN A 17 -2.20 -22.79 -3.42
C ASN A 17 -2.44 -23.46 -4.79
N GLY A 18 -1.83 -22.95 -5.86
CA GLY A 18 -1.99 -23.47 -7.22
C GLY A 18 -3.13 -22.85 -8.03
N ASP A 19 -4.00 -22.06 -7.40
CA ASP A 19 -5.04 -21.27 -8.08
C ASP A 19 -4.49 -19.95 -8.63
N TYR A 20 -5.34 -19.17 -9.32
CA TYR A 20 -5.02 -17.82 -9.78
C TYR A 20 -5.80 -16.78 -8.99
N ILE A 21 -5.15 -15.66 -8.64
CA ILE A 21 -5.79 -14.49 -8.04
C ILE A 21 -5.77 -13.33 -9.03
N GLN A 22 -6.84 -12.54 -9.02
CA GLN A 22 -6.94 -11.37 -9.87
C GLN A 22 -6.23 -10.19 -9.21
N GLN A 23 -5.41 -9.48 -9.97
CA GLN A 23 -4.79 -8.22 -9.58
C GLN A 23 -5.26 -7.11 -10.53
N THR A 24 -5.76 -6.02 -9.97
CA THR A 24 -6.14 -4.81 -10.73
C THR A 24 -5.17 -3.69 -10.42
N VAL A 25 -4.57 -3.10 -11.44
CA VAL A 25 -3.67 -1.94 -11.33
C VAL A 25 -4.33 -0.74 -11.99
N THR A 26 -4.53 0.32 -11.23
CA THR A 26 -5.06 1.59 -11.72
C THR A 26 -3.99 2.67 -11.57
N VAL A 27 -3.67 3.38 -12.64
CA VAL A 27 -2.73 4.49 -12.64
C VAL A 27 -3.47 5.77 -12.99
N ASP A 28 -3.48 6.73 -12.06
CA ASP A 28 -4.01 8.07 -12.25
C ASP A 28 -2.84 9.07 -12.33
N ASN A 29 -2.49 9.42 -13.56
CA ASN A 29 -1.35 10.30 -13.86
C ASN A 29 -1.57 11.75 -13.41
N GLU A 30 -2.82 12.21 -13.30
CA GLU A 30 -3.14 13.56 -12.83
C GLU A 30 -2.99 13.64 -11.32
N LYS A 31 -3.54 12.65 -10.60
CA LYS A 31 -3.40 12.55 -9.15
C LYS A 31 -2.01 12.13 -8.71
N LYS A 32 -1.19 11.60 -9.64
CA LYS A 32 0.12 10.99 -9.35
C LYS A 32 -0.02 9.84 -8.36
N VAL A 33 -1.00 8.97 -8.63
CA VAL A 33 -1.32 7.81 -7.79
C VAL A 33 -1.33 6.53 -8.62
N ALA A 34 -0.78 5.45 -8.08
CA ALA A 34 -1.06 4.10 -8.55
C ALA A 34 -1.75 3.29 -7.45
N ILE A 35 -2.76 2.51 -7.81
CA ILE A 35 -3.57 1.68 -6.92
C ILE A 35 -3.45 0.24 -7.41
N ILE A 36 -3.05 -0.66 -6.52
CA ILE A 36 -3.03 -2.10 -6.78
C ILE A 36 -4.06 -2.74 -5.87
N HIS A 37 -5.02 -3.45 -6.45
CA HIS A 37 -5.99 -4.24 -5.70
C HIS A 37 -5.77 -5.73 -6.00
N ILE A 38 -5.57 -6.54 -4.96
CA ILE A 38 -5.43 -7.99 -5.05
C ILE A 38 -6.72 -8.63 -4.56
N HIS A 39 -7.37 -9.40 -5.43
CA HIS A 39 -8.60 -10.15 -5.13
C HIS A 39 -8.24 -11.59 -4.72
N GLY A 40 -7.69 -11.75 -3.51
CA GLY A 40 -7.12 -13.00 -3.01
C GLY A 40 -7.91 -13.67 -1.89
N GLY A 41 -9.21 -13.38 -1.76
CA GLY A 41 -10.02 -13.86 -0.62
C GLY A 41 -9.45 -13.34 0.71
N ALA A 42 -8.98 -14.24 1.58
CA ALA A 42 -8.33 -13.88 2.84
C ALA A 42 -7.03 -13.08 2.65
N CYS A 43 -6.39 -13.17 1.49
CA CYS A 43 -5.18 -12.41 1.13
C CYS A 43 -5.50 -11.13 0.36
N SER A 44 -6.78 -10.70 0.31
CA SER A 44 -7.13 -9.48 -0.41
C SER A 44 -6.48 -8.26 0.24
N SER A 45 -5.96 -7.39 -0.61
CA SER A 45 -5.30 -6.15 -0.17
C SER A 45 -5.47 -5.05 -1.20
N GLU A 46 -5.36 -3.82 -0.73
CA GLU A 46 -5.29 -2.64 -1.58
C GLU A 46 -4.06 -1.82 -1.19
N THR A 47 -3.24 -1.49 -2.18
CA THR A 47 -2.01 -0.73 -2.02
C THR A 47 -2.08 0.54 -2.85
N ILE A 48 -1.91 1.69 -2.20
CA ILE A 48 -1.82 3.01 -2.83
C ILE A 48 -0.37 3.47 -2.80
N PHE A 49 0.15 3.81 -3.97
CA PHE A 49 1.37 4.56 -4.18
C PHE A 49 1.00 6.02 -4.44
N ASP A 50 1.15 6.89 -3.45
CA ASP A 50 0.94 8.32 -3.59
C ASP A 50 2.29 9.02 -3.84
N TYR A 51 2.62 9.21 -5.12
CA TYR A 51 3.88 9.83 -5.53
C TYR A 51 3.91 11.32 -5.22
N LYS A 52 2.75 11.97 -5.10
CA LYS A 52 2.66 13.40 -4.77
C LYS A 52 3.10 13.65 -3.33
N HIS A 53 2.69 12.80 -2.40
CA HIS A 53 3.05 12.92 -0.98
C HIS A 53 4.29 12.09 -0.62
N GLY A 54 4.69 11.15 -1.48
CA GLY A 54 5.88 10.30 -1.28
C GLY A 54 5.64 9.18 -0.27
N TYR A 55 4.44 8.59 -0.27
CA TYR A 55 4.05 7.54 0.66
C TYR A 55 3.39 6.35 -0.05
N ILE A 56 3.60 5.17 0.52
CA ILE A 56 2.91 3.94 0.15
C ILE A 56 2.03 3.54 1.32
N ALA A 57 0.78 3.19 1.06
CA ALA A 57 -0.12 2.62 2.04
C ALA A 57 -0.67 1.29 1.56
N MET A 58 -0.73 0.29 2.44
CA MET A 58 -1.31 -1.01 2.14
C MET A 58 -2.31 -1.41 3.21
N ARG A 59 -3.54 -1.71 2.80
CA ARG A 59 -4.57 -2.27 3.66
C ARG A 59 -4.68 -3.76 3.41
N ILE A 60 -4.57 -4.55 4.47
CA ILE A 60 -4.85 -6.00 4.44
C ILE A 60 -6.23 -6.20 5.07
N PHE A 61 -7.22 -6.60 4.27
CA PHE A 61 -8.61 -6.63 4.72
C PHE A 61 -8.86 -7.66 5.83
N SER A 62 -8.22 -8.84 5.75
CA SER A 62 -8.35 -9.89 6.76
C SER A 62 -7.72 -9.57 8.11
N GLN A 63 -6.78 -8.62 8.16
CA GLN A 63 -6.09 -8.22 9.39
C GLN A 63 -6.65 -6.94 10.00
N PHE A 64 -7.61 -6.28 9.33
CA PHE A 64 -8.13 -4.97 9.75
C PHE A 64 -6.99 -3.99 10.05
N ALA A 65 -5.97 -3.93 9.19
CA ALA A 65 -4.77 -3.14 9.41
C ALA A 65 -4.36 -2.37 8.15
N CYS A 66 -3.92 -1.12 8.33
CA CYS A 66 -3.26 -0.32 7.31
C CYS A 66 -1.80 -0.11 7.68
N PHE A 67 -0.91 -0.31 6.72
CA PHE A 67 0.51 -0.05 6.88
C PHE A 67 0.91 1.09 5.99
N VAL A 68 1.59 2.09 6.54
CA VAL A 68 2.02 3.29 5.81
C VAL A 68 3.54 3.40 5.90
N MET A 69 4.19 3.60 4.76
CA MET A 69 5.64 3.80 4.66
C MET A 69 5.98 4.97 3.76
N LYS A 70 7.07 5.67 4.08
CA LYS A 70 7.61 6.74 3.22
C LYS A 70 8.38 6.11 2.06
N MET A 71 8.20 6.62 0.85
CA MET A 71 9.01 6.24 -0.32
C MET A 71 10.43 6.79 -0.15
N GLU A 72 11.47 5.97 -0.33
CA GLU A 72 12.82 6.50 -0.49
C GLU A 72 13.01 7.08 -1.90
N LYS A 73 13.93 8.05 -2.05
CA LYS A 73 14.22 8.75 -3.31
C LYS A 73 14.65 7.83 -4.48
N HIS A 74 14.93 6.56 -4.21
CA HIS A 74 15.41 5.57 -5.19
C HIS A 74 14.41 4.43 -5.44
N TYR A 75 13.16 4.51 -4.96
CA TYR A 75 12.12 3.54 -5.32
C TYR A 75 11.66 3.75 -6.76
N PHE A 76 12.46 3.25 -7.70
CA PHE A 76 12.13 3.14 -9.12
C PHE A 76 12.18 1.66 -9.48
N LEU A 77 11.21 0.89 -8.98
CA LEU A 77 10.93 -0.47 -9.41
C LEU A 77 9.59 -0.43 -10.16
N GLU A 78 9.38 -1.32 -11.13
CA GLU A 78 8.08 -1.39 -11.80
C GLU A 78 6.96 -1.66 -10.78
N ILE A 79 5.78 -1.08 -10.99
CA ILE A 79 4.65 -1.12 -10.02
C ILE A 79 4.36 -2.57 -9.57
N GLU A 80 4.47 -3.52 -10.49
CA GLU A 80 4.28 -4.95 -10.23
C GLU A 80 5.36 -5.57 -9.34
N GLU A 81 6.62 -5.15 -9.50
CA GLU A 81 7.74 -5.57 -8.66
C GLU A 81 7.62 -4.97 -7.26
N ILE A 82 7.19 -3.70 -7.13
CA ILE A 82 7.01 -3.08 -5.81
C ILE A 82 5.87 -3.77 -5.06
N GLY A 83 4.73 -4.03 -5.72
CA GLY A 83 3.60 -4.74 -5.12
C GLY A 83 4.02 -6.12 -4.60
N ARG A 84 4.76 -6.90 -5.41
CA ARG A 84 5.28 -8.22 -5.01
C ARG A 84 6.30 -8.15 -3.88
N LEU A 85 7.24 -7.21 -3.92
CA LEU A 85 8.27 -7.04 -2.90
C LEU A 85 7.67 -6.62 -1.55
N MET A 86 6.72 -5.69 -1.57
CA MET A 86 6.03 -5.22 -0.36
C MET A 86 5.20 -6.34 0.26
N MET A 87 4.42 -7.06 -0.56
CA MET A 87 3.64 -8.21 -0.10
C MET A 87 4.55 -9.32 0.46
N ARG A 88 5.65 -9.66 -0.22
CA ARG A 88 6.62 -10.66 0.31
C ARG A 88 7.28 -10.22 1.62
N ARG A 89 7.73 -8.97 1.72
CA ARG A 89 8.37 -8.46 2.95
C ARG A 89 7.40 -8.41 4.12
N MET A 90 6.14 -8.07 3.88
CA MET A 90 5.10 -8.01 4.92
C MET A 90 4.59 -9.39 5.33
N LEU A 91 4.51 -10.36 4.40
CA LEU A 91 4.04 -11.74 4.68
C LEU A 91 5.14 -12.70 5.16
N SER A 92 6.42 -12.42 4.91
CA SER A 92 7.54 -13.30 5.25
C SER A 92 7.65 -13.60 6.75
N GLY A 93 7.19 -12.70 7.63
CA GLY A 93 7.30 -12.82 9.09
C GLY A 93 8.75 -12.91 9.63
N LYS A 94 9.74 -13.11 8.77
CA LYS A 94 11.16 -13.22 9.06
C LYS A 94 11.83 -11.89 8.72
N ASN A 95 12.40 -11.28 9.76
CA ASN A 95 13.06 -9.97 9.84
C ASN A 95 12.14 -8.79 10.21
N LEU A 96 11.49 -8.89 11.37
CA LEU A 96 10.80 -7.79 12.04
C LEU A 96 11.73 -7.10 13.07
N TRP A 97 12.88 -6.58 12.64
CA TRP A 97 13.47 -5.40 13.33
C TRP A 97 12.64 -4.12 13.03
N VAL A 98 11.37 -4.30 12.71
CA VAL A 98 10.44 -3.28 12.24
C VAL A 98 9.54 -2.99 13.44
N LYS A 99 9.78 -1.88 14.13
CA LYS A 99 8.79 -1.36 15.08
C LYS A 99 7.70 -0.68 14.27
N TYR A 100 6.59 -1.39 14.09
CA TYR A 100 5.33 -0.74 13.73
C TYR A 100 4.78 -0.12 15.00
N GLU A 101 4.96 1.18 15.16
CA GLU A 101 4.23 1.90 16.18
C GLU A 101 2.81 2.15 15.66
N PRO A 102 1.77 1.90 16.47
CA PRO A 102 0.46 2.43 16.13
C PRO A 102 0.65 3.93 15.93
N ALA A 103 0.09 4.48 14.85
CA ALA A 103 -0.03 5.92 14.73
C ALA A 103 -0.67 6.45 16.03
N ASN A 104 -0.30 7.67 16.45
CA ASN A 104 -0.62 8.21 17.78
C ASN A 104 -2.11 8.23 18.13
N SER A 105 -2.98 7.93 17.17
CA SER A 105 -4.31 7.45 17.44
C SER A 105 -4.59 6.24 16.55
N PHE A 106 -5.40 5.32 17.06
CA PHE A 106 -6.15 4.31 16.32
C PHE A 106 -6.88 4.86 15.06
N PHE A 107 -6.91 6.20 14.89
CA PHE A 107 -7.56 6.97 13.82
C PHE A 107 -6.65 7.97 13.08
N GLY A 108 -5.33 7.99 13.32
CA GLY A 108 -4.38 8.99 12.80
C GLY A 108 -4.69 10.42 13.28
N ASP A 109 -3.69 11.16 13.77
CA ASP A 109 -3.86 12.59 14.07
C ASP A 109 -4.22 13.33 12.75
N ILE A 110 -5.08 14.34 12.79
CA ILE A 110 -5.41 15.21 11.63
C ILE A 110 -4.12 15.68 10.93
N LYS A 111 -3.06 15.94 11.69
CA LYS A 111 -1.74 16.29 11.15
C LYS A 111 -1.12 15.18 10.29
N GLU A 112 -1.31 13.92 10.64
CA GLU A 112 -0.79 12.78 9.89
C GLU A 112 -1.52 12.61 8.56
N TRP A 113 -2.83 12.83 8.54
CA TRP A 113 -3.61 12.77 7.31
C TRP A 113 -3.24 13.88 6.32
N LEU A 114 -2.89 15.06 6.81
CA LEU A 114 -2.35 16.13 5.97
C LEU A 114 -1.00 15.74 5.33
N ILE A 115 -0.16 14.97 6.04
CA ILE A 115 1.13 14.48 5.53
C ILE A 115 0.92 13.37 4.51
N PHE A 116 0.03 12.41 4.78
CA PHE A 116 -0.22 11.27 3.91
C PHE A 116 -1.02 11.59 2.65
N GLY A 117 -1.90 12.59 2.75
CA GLY A 117 -2.80 12.96 1.67
C GLY A 117 -4.12 12.17 1.66
N LYS A 118 -5.09 12.71 0.92
CA LYS A 118 -6.46 12.19 0.83
C LYS A 118 -6.57 10.75 0.33
N PRO A 119 -5.77 10.28 -0.66
CA PRO A 119 -5.85 8.89 -1.11
C PRO A 119 -5.58 7.88 0.01
N ILE A 120 -4.51 8.10 0.78
CA ILE A 120 -4.14 7.24 1.90
C ILE A 120 -5.11 7.39 3.07
N GLU A 121 -5.58 8.61 3.36
CA GLU A 121 -6.64 8.83 4.34
C GLU A 121 -7.89 8.00 4.00
N HIS A 122 -8.39 8.04 2.76
CA HIS A 122 -9.56 7.24 2.38
C HIS A 122 -9.35 5.73 2.52
N LEU A 123 -8.14 5.23 2.24
CA LEU A 123 -7.82 3.81 2.37
C LEU A 123 -7.76 3.35 3.84
N CYS A 124 -7.08 4.14 4.68
CA CYS A 124 -6.66 3.75 6.02
C CYS A 124 -7.53 4.31 7.15
N ARG A 125 -8.45 5.24 6.87
CA ARG A 125 -9.30 5.82 7.93
C ARG A 125 -10.17 4.74 8.56
N HIS A 126 -10.35 4.84 9.88
CA HIS A 126 -11.16 3.93 10.71
C HIS A 126 -10.59 2.53 10.94
N ILE A 127 -9.33 2.29 10.57
CA ILE A 127 -8.61 1.05 10.91
C ILE A 127 -7.27 1.38 11.57
N PRO A 128 -6.71 0.48 12.41
CA PRO A 128 -5.36 0.60 12.91
C PRO A 128 -4.34 0.93 11.82
N VAL A 129 -3.61 2.03 12.02
CA VAL A 129 -2.54 2.47 11.12
C VAL A 129 -1.19 2.20 11.76
N TYR A 130 -0.35 1.47 11.05
CA TYR A 130 1.00 1.10 11.44
C TYR A 130 2.00 1.79 10.55
N LYS A 131 2.90 2.58 11.13
CA LYS A 131 3.92 3.28 10.34
C LYS A 131 5.22 2.51 10.31
N PHE A 132 5.82 2.43 9.13
CA PHE A 132 7.19 1.96 9.01
C PHE A 132 8.15 3.02 9.56
N ILE A 133 8.96 2.64 10.55
CA ILE A 133 10.06 3.45 11.08
C ILE A 133 11.36 2.71 10.76
N TYR A 134 12.29 3.38 10.07
CA TYR A 134 13.66 2.87 9.95
C TYR A 134 14.28 2.94 11.36
N LEU A 135 14.40 1.79 12.04
CA LEU A 135 15.36 1.71 13.13
C LEU A 135 16.74 1.69 12.48
N TYR A 136 17.55 2.70 12.80
CA TYR A 136 18.96 2.73 12.45
C TYR A 136 19.58 1.35 12.71
N GLN A 137 20.14 0.74 11.66
CA GLN A 137 21.15 -0.29 11.84
C GLN A 137 22.31 0.37 12.57
N ILE A 138 22.53 -0.04 13.83
CA ILE A 138 23.81 0.12 14.52
C ILE A 138 24.77 -0.90 13.92
#